data_AF-A0A519F2Q1-F1
#
_entry.id   AF-A0A519F2Q1-F1
#
_cell.length_a   1.000
_cell.length_b   1.000
_cell.length_c   1.000
_cell.angle_alpha   90.00
_cell.angle_beta   90.00
_cell.angle_gamma   90.00
#
_symmetry.space_group_name_H-M   'P 1'
#
loop_
_entity.id
_entity.type
_entity.pdbx_description
1 polymer ?
#
loop_
_entity_poly.entity_id
_entity_poly.type
_entity_poly.pdbx_seq_one_letter_code
_entity_poly.pdbx_strand_id
1 'polypeptide(L)' 'GNTIGLHQARAEYFALMGDFKQAIQQLEFAKRRANNNFQLASRIDARQQEIIAQERAVKDMMN' A
#
# COMPACT_ATOMS: atom_id res chain seq x y z
N GLY A 1 16.28 -10.50 6.41
CA GLY A 1 14.86 -10.90 6.56
C GLY A 1 14.04 -10.35 5.40
N ASN A 2 12.80 -10.81 5.22
CA ASN A 2 11.90 -10.35 4.14
C ASN A 2 11.26 -8.98 4.48
N THR A 3 12.04 -7.91 4.39
CA THR A 3 11.59 -6.55 4.73
C THR A 3 10.50 -6.03 3.79
N ILE A 4 10.50 -6.44 2.51
CA ILE A 4 9.45 -6.06 1.55
C ILE A 4 8.10 -6.65 2.00
N GLY A 5 8.07 -7.96 2.27
CA GLY A 5 6.86 -8.63 2.75
C GLY A 5 6.34 -8.06 4.07
N LEU A 6 7.24 -7.65 4.98
CA LEU A 6 6.85 -6.97 6.22
C LEU A 6 6.11 -5.65 5.96
N HIS A 7 6.63 -4.81 5.06
CA HIS A 7 5.97 -3.56 4.69
C HIS A 7 4.62 -3.81 4.00
N GLN A 8 4.53 -4.80 3.10
CA GLN A 8 3.27 -5.18 2.46
C GLN A 8 2.23 -5.65 3.51
N ALA A 9 2.60 -6.52 4.44
CA ALA A 9 1.69 -6.99 5.49
C ALA A 9 1.19 -5.85 6.38
N ARG A 10 2.06 -4.91 6.74
CA ARG A 10 1.66 -3.70 7.49
C ARG A 10 0.74 -2.80 6.68
N ALA A 11 0.96 -2.68 5.38
CA ALA A 11 0.07 -1.91 4.51
C ALA A 11 -1.36 -2.45 4.55
N GLU A 12 -1.51 -3.76 4.39
CA GLU A 12 -2.82 -4.42 4.46
C GLU A 12 -3.48 -4.25 5.83
N TYR A 13 -2.71 -4.40 6.91
CA TYR A 13 -3.21 -4.15 8.26
C TYR A 13 -3.75 -2.72 8.43
N PHE A 14 -2.99 -1.71 8.01
CA PHE A 14 -3.42 -0.32 8.14
C PHE A 14 -4.64 0.00 7.25
N ALA A 15 -4.69 -0.54 6.03
CA ALA A 15 -5.84 -0.36 5.14
C ALA A 15 -7.12 -0.95 5.75
N LEU A 16 -7.03 -2.15 6.36
CA LEU A 16 -8.16 -2.78 7.05
C LEU A 16 -8.65 -1.97 8.26
N MET A 17 -7.75 -1.27 8.94
CA MET A 17 -8.08 -0.38 10.05
C MET A 17 -8.56 1.01 9.61
N GLY A 18 -8.63 1.28 8.30
CA GLY A 18 -8.99 2.58 7.75
C GLY A 18 -7.87 3.63 7.78
N ASP A 19 -6.67 3.27 8.23
CA ASP A 19 -5.49 4.16 8.20
C ASP A 19 -4.79 4.09 6.84
N PHE A 20 -5.48 4.61 5.82
CA PHE A 20 -5.02 4.57 4.44
C PHE A 20 -3.68 5.28 4.23
N LYS A 21 -3.42 6.36 4.97
CA LYS A 21 -2.15 7.11 4.90
C LYS A 21 -0.97 6.23 5.30
N GLN A 22 -1.08 5.53 6.43
CA GLN A 22 -0.02 4.61 6.87
C GLN A 22 0.12 3.44 5.91
N ALA A 23 -0.99 2.92 5.38
CA ALA A 23 -0.96 1.84 4.40
C ALA A 23 -0.16 2.21 3.13
N ILE A 24 -0.46 3.36 2.55
CA ILE A 24 0.23 3.91 1.37
C ILE A 24 1.72 4.10 1.65
N GLN A 25 2.08 4.62 2.83
CA GLN A 25 3.47 4.84 3.21
C GLN A 25 4.26 3.51 3.32
N GLN A 26 3.64 2.46 3.85
CA GLN A 26 4.26 1.15 3.91
C GLN A 26 4.52 0.59 2.50
N LEU A 27 3.58 0.72 1.57
CA LEU A 27 3.80 0.31 0.17
C LEU A 27 4.89 1.14 -0.52
N GLU A 28 5.02 2.43 -0.21
CA GLU A 28 6.15 3.25 -0.68
C GLU A 28 7.50 2.70 -0.20
N PHE A 29 7.61 2.30 1.07
CA PHE A 29 8.82 1.67 1.60
C PHE A 29 9.13 0.31 0.97
N ALA A 30 8.09 -0.46 0.64
CA ALA A 30 8.23 -1.73 -0.08
C ALA A 30 8.68 -1.51 -1.52
N LYS A 31 8.06 -0.57 -2.24
CA LYS A 31 8.34 -0.23 -3.65
C LYS A 31 9.79 0.22 -3.84
N ARG A 32 10.28 1.13 -2.99
CA ARG A 32 11.68 1.59 -3.04
C ARG A 32 12.70 0.46 -2.88
N ARG A 33 12.36 -0.58 -2.12
CA ARG A 33 13.21 -1.77 -1.91
C ARG A 33 13.06 -2.82 -3.02
N ALA A 34 11.97 -2.78 -3.77
CA ALA A 34 11.73 -3.63 -4.94
C ALA A 34 12.28 -3.03 -6.24
N ASN A 35 13.07 -1.95 -6.19
CA ASN A 35 13.55 -1.21 -7.36
C ASN A 35 14.27 -2.07 -8.43
N ASN A 36 14.95 -3.14 -8.02
CA ASN A 36 15.65 -4.06 -8.92
C ASN A 36 14.74 -5.20 -9.44
N ASN A 37 13.47 -5.23 -9.06
CA ASN A 37 12.47 -6.19 -9.50
C ASN A 37 11.23 -5.44 -9.99
N PHE A 38 11.24 -5.09 -11.28
CA PHE A 38 10.20 -4.30 -11.92
C PHE A 38 8.81 -4.91 -11.71
N GLN A 39 8.66 -6.22 -11.92
CA GLN A 39 7.38 -6.90 -11.79
C GLN A 39 6.83 -6.80 -10.35
N LEU A 40 7.70 -6.93 -9.34
CA LEU A 40 7.31 -6.77 -7.95
C LEU A 40 6.96 -5.31 -7.63
N ALA A 41 7.77 -4.36 -8.08
CA ALA A 41 7.51 -2.93 -7.89
C ALA A 41 6.18 -2.51 -8.52
N SER A 42 5.86 -2.99 -9.74
CA SER A 42 4.59 -2.73 -10.41
C SER A 42 3.39 -3.29 -9.64
N ARG A 43 3.50 -4.49 -9.04
CA ARG A 43 2.43 -5.04 -8.20
C ARG A 43 2.21 -4.23 -6.92
N ILE A 44 3.29 -3.78 -6.28
CA ILE A 44 3.21 -2.93 -5.09
C ILE A 44 2.56 -1.58 -5.44
N ASP A 45 2.93 -1.00 -6.58
CA ASP A 45 2.35 0.26 -7.06
C ASP A 45 0.86 0.12 -7.38
N ALA A 46 0.46 -0.94 -8.10
CA ALA A 46 -0.94 -1.23 -8.39
C ALA A 46 -1.76 -1.34 -7.09
N ARG A 47 -1.25 -2.07 -6.09
CA ARG A 47 -1.93 -2.19 -4.79
C ARG A 47 -2.05 -0.85 -4.07
N GLN A 48 -1.05 0.02 -4.19
CA GLN A 48 -1.12 1.36 -3.61
C GLN A 48 -2.23 2.19 -4.27
N GLN A 49 -2.36 2.13 -5.60
CA GLN A 49 -3.44 2.82 -6.31
C GLN A 49 -4.83 2.31 -5.89
N GLU A 50 -4.97 1.01 -5.67
CA GLU A 50 -6.20 0.43 -5.12
C GLU A 50 -6.55 1.01 -3.75
N ILE A 51 -5.57 1.12 -2.84
CA ILE A 51 -5.78 1.70 -1.50
C ILE A 51 -6.17 3.19 -1.59
N ILE A 52 -5.54 3.95 -2.50
CA ILE A 52 -5.92 5.35 -2.75
C ILE A 52 -7.36 5.44 -3.25
N ALA A 53 -7.78 4.53 -4.15
CA ALA A 53 -9.15 4.48 -4.62
C ALA A 53 -10.14 4.10 -3.50
N GLN A 54 -9.78 3.17 -2.63
CA GLN A 54 -10.56 2.82 -1.44
C GLN A 54 -10.73 4.01 -0.49
N GLU A 55 -9.66 4.74 -0.19
CA GLU A 55 -9.71 5.94 0.65
C GLU A 55 -10.69 6.98 0.09
N ARG A 56 -10.66 7.21 -1.22
CA ARG A 56 -11.59 8.13 -1.90
C ARG A 56 -13.04 7.65 -1.79
N ALA A 57 -13.29 6.38 -2.08
CA ALA A 57 -14.65 5.82 -2.00
C ALA A 57 -15.22 5.92 -0.57
N VAL A 58 -14.40 5.66 0.46
CA VAL A 58 -14.81 5.83 1.86
C VAL A 58 -15.11 7.29 2.19
N LYS A 59 -14.28 8.24 1.74
CA LYS A 59 -14.53 9.68 1.94
C LYS A 59 -15.83 10.12 1.26
N ASP A 60 -16.10 9.65 0.05
CA ASP A 60 -17.31 9.98 -0.70
C ASP A 60 -18.57 9.43 -0.02
N MET A 61 -18.50 8.27 0.64
CA MET A 61 -19.61 7.70 1.42
C MET A 61 -19.92 8.46 2.72
N MET A 62 -18.96 9.24 3.24
CA MET A 62 -19.09 9.98 4.49
C MET A 62 -19.56 11.44 4.30
N ASN A 63 -19.70 11.88 3.04
CA ASN A 63 -20.20 13.20 2.65
C ASN A 63 -21.69 13.16 2.30
#